data_AF-A0A518B428-F1
#
_entry.id   AF-A0A518B428-F1
#
_cell.length_a   1.000
_cell.length_b   1.000
_cell.length_c   1.000
_cell.angle_alpha   90.00
_cell.angle_beta   90.00
_cell.angle_gamma   90.00
#
_symmetry.space_group_name_H-M   'P 1'
#
loop_
_entity.id
_entity.type
_entity.pdbx_description
1 polymer ?
#
loop_
_entity_poly.entity_id
_entity_poly.type
_entity_poly.pdbx_seq_one_letter_code
_entity_poly.pdbx_strand_id
1 'polypeptide(L)'
;MVHSSNVHHLVIVLLSAWSVAAAVADDPPSATKEALDAYRRLVGSAREEMLTGFDVVLRKLPSQTQRLGESEQYRLSKLIDDEKLRFKSEGLIPWSLPMRPYLDQYRRTMSKAQDRLRRVYDTAIKQATQSGDTNQADILLAELEGTIKPQVVAVWRHNAGRGGRRKLFYSNGKISEPDAANQWTFQRGNLLLVWKDPKAPGGAWKDRCKVADDGLTYLGRNQRGTKIRGEYVTK
;
A
#
# COMPACT_ATOMS: atom_id res chain seq x y z
N MET A 1 45.62 43.44 15.32
CA MET A 1 46.56 42.32 15.12
C MET A 1 46.07 41.11 15.90
N VAL A 2 45.29 40.21 15.29
CA VAL A 2 45.28 38.76 15.58
C VAL A 2 44.79 38.10 14.28
N HIS A 3 45.65 37.31 13.64
CA HIS A 3 45.35 36.52 12.46
C HIS A 3 44.63 35.24 12.90
N SER A 4 43.52 34.87 12.23
CA SER A 4 42.90 33.55 12.39
C SER A 4 42.98 32.80 11.07
N SER A 5 43.81 31.76 11.07
CA SER A 5 44.16 30.93 9.93
C SER A 5 43.05 29.93 9.57
N ASN A 6 42.64 29.92 8.30
CA ASN A 6 41.80 28.89 7.71
C ASN A 6 42.63 27.62 7.47
N VAL A 7 42.24 26.50 8.07
CA VAL A 7 42.78 25.17 7.75
C VAL A 7 41.77 24.45 6.86
N HIS A 8 42.09 24.31 5.58
CA HIS A 8 41.35 23.45 4.66
C HIS A 8 41.77 21.99 4.88
N HIS A 9 40.83 21.16 5.35
CA HIS A 9 41.01 19.71 5.34
C HIS A 9 40.64 19.14 3.97
N LEU A 10 41.67 18.62 3.31
CA LEU A 10 41.60 17.82 2.08
C LEU A 10 40.99 16.46 2.42
N VAL A 11 39.75 16.21 2.00
CA VAL A 11 39.10 14.89 2.10
C VAL A 11 39.47 14.08 0.86
N ILE A 12 40.32 13.07 1.03
CA ILE A 12 40.66 12.09 0.00
C ILE A 12 39.55 11.03 -0.01
N VAL A 13 38.74 11.01 -1.07
CA VAL A 13 37.74 9.97 -1.33
C VAL A 13 38.41 8.86 -2.14
N LEU A 14 38.69 7.72 -1.51
CA LEU A 14 39.12 6.48 -2.17
C LEU A 14 37.90 5.78 -2.78
N LEU A 15 37.70 5.94 -4.08
CA LEU A 15 36.76 5.16 -4.89
C LEU A 15 37.38 3.81 -5.23
N SER A 16 37.09 2.78 -4.45
CA SER A 16 37.38 1.40 -4.80
C SER A 16 36.34 0.91 -5.83
N ALA A 17 36.76 0.80 -7.08
CA ALA A 17 35.98 0.21 -8.17
C ALA A 17 35.86 -1.30 -7.98
N TRP A 18 34.68 -1.78 -7.58
CA TRP A 18 34.34 -3.20 -7.64
C TRP A 18 33.79 -3.50 -9.03
N SER A 19 34.62 -4.13 -9.87
CA SER A 19 34.17 -4.71 -11.14
C SER A 19 33.38 -6.00 -10.84
N VAL A 20 32.06 -5.90 -10.76
CA VAL A 20 31.18 -7.08 -10.76
C VAL A 20 31.13 -7.59 -12.20
N ALA A 21 31.78 -8.72 -12.47
CA ALA A 21 31.59 -9.44 -13.71
C ALA A 21 30.10 -9.84 -13.80
N ALA A 22 29.38 -9.22 -14.74
CA ALA A 22 28.02 -9.63 -15.08
C ALA A 22 28.10 -11.01 -15.73
N ALA A 23 27.96 -12.07 -14.93
CA ALA A 23 27.60 -13.37 -15.44
C ALA A 23 26.30 -13.16 -16.23
N VAL A 24 26.32 -13.56 -17.51
CA VAL A 24 25.16 -13.50 -18.39
C VAL A 24 24.11 -14.41 -17.75
N ALA A 25 23.13 -13.81 -17.06
CA ALA A 25 22.03 -14.55 -16.50
C ALA A 25 21.28 -15.19 -17.67
N ASP A 26 21.16 -16.52 -17.67
CA ASP A 26 20.28 -17.21 -18.60
C ASP A 26 18.88 -16.59 -18.53
N ASP A 27 18.24 -16.45 -19.69
CA ASP A 27 16.91 -15.86 -19.79
C ASP A 27 15.95 -16.53 -18.77
N PRO A 28 15.11 -15.75 -18.06
CA PRO A 28 14.17 -16.33 -17.11
C PRO A 28 13.29 -17.37 -17.82
N PRO A 29 12.87 -18.45 -17.13
CA PRO A 29 12.00 -19.46 -17.72
C PRO A 29 10.80 -18.80 -18.41
N SER A 30 10.46 -19.23 -19.63
CA SER A 30 9.40 -18.59 -20.44
C SER A 30 8.08 -18.38 -19.64
N ALA A 31 7.75 -19.33 -18.76
CA ALA A 31 6.59 -19.26 -17.88
C ALA A 31 6.60 -18.07 -16.89
N THR A 32 7.75 -17.71 -16.31
CA THR A 32 7.83 -16.57 -15.35
C THR A 32 7.67 -15.25 -16.08
N LYS A 33 8.28 -15.11 -17.26
CA LYS A 33 8.09 -13.93 -18.14
C LYS A 33 6.62 -13.74 -18.53
N GLU A 34 5.95 -14.81 -18.98
CA GLU A 34 4.52 -14.75 -19.30
C GLU A 34 3.65 -14.39 -18.08
N ALA A 35 3.99 -14.92 -16.90
CA ALA A 35 3.29 -14.61 -15.66
C ALA A 35 3.48 -13.13 -15.25
N LEU A 36 4.68 -12.59 -15.43
CA LEU A 36 4.99 -11.18 -15.17
C LEU A 36 4.21 -10.25 -16.09
N ASP A 37 4.12 -10.56 -17.38
CA ASP A 37 3.33 -9.77 -18.33
C ASP A 37 1.83 -9.87 -18.05
N ALA A 38 1.34 -11.05 -17.67
CA ALA A 38 -0.04 -11.22 -17.20
C ALA A 38 -0.32 -10.40 -15.93
N TYR A 39 0.59 -10.39 -14.97
CA TYR A 39 0.50 -9.57 -13.75
C TYR A 39 0.42 -8.08 -14.10
N ARG A 40 1.35 -7.58 -14.92
CA ARG A 40 1.39 -6.16 -15.35
C ARG A 40 0.10 -5.72 -16.03
N ARG A 41 -0.45 -6.54 -16.93
CA ARG A 41 -1.75 -6.28 -17.58
C ARG A 41 -2.90 -6.20 -16.59
N LEU A 42 -2.98 -7.15 -15.65
CA LEU A 42 -4.03 -7.15 -14.62
C LEU A 42 -3.93 -5.94 -13.67
N VAL A 43 -2.72 -5.57 -13.25
CA VAL A 43 -2.50 -4.38 -12.41
C VAL A 43 -2.88 -3.10 -13.16
N GLY A 44 -2.47 -2.97 -14.43
CA GLY A 44 -2.83 -1.84 -15.29
C GLY A 44 -4.35 -1.71 -15.46
N SER A 45 -5.02 -2.81 -15.82
CA SER A 45 -6.47 -2.88 -15.95
C SER A 45 -7.20 -2.56 -14.65
N ALA A 46 -6.77 -3.12 -13.50
CA ALA A 46 -7.37 -2.81 -12.20
C ALA A 46 -7.28 -1.31 -11.87
N ARG A 47 -6.14 -0.68 -12.19
CA ARG A 47 -5.94 0.76 -11.97
C ARG A 47 -6.83 1.60 -12.88
N GLU A 48 -6.98 1.23 -14.14
CA GLU A 48 -7.87 1.90 -15.10
C GLU A 48 -9.35 1.77 -14.70
N GLU A 49 -9.77 0.59 -14.25
CA GLU A 49 -11.12 0.36 -13.73
C GLU A 49 -11.43 1.24 -12.52
N MET A 50 -10.47 1.38 -11.59
CA MET A 50 -10.61 2.29 -10.44
C MET A 50 -10.77 3.75 -10.90
N LEU A 51 -9.95 4.20 -11.86
CA LEU A 51 -10.02 5.56 -12.41
C LEU A 51 -11.36 5.82 -13.11
N THR A 52 -11.84 4.85 -13.90
CA THR A 52 -13.18 4.89 -14.49
C THR A 52 -14.27 4.94 -13.43
N GLY A 53 -14.09 4.23 -12.31
CA GLY A 53 -14.98 4.27 -11.16
C GLY A 53 -15.18 5.68 -10.59
N PHE A 54 -14.10 6.46 -10.47
CA PHE A 54 -14.20 7.87 -10.05
C PHE A 54 -15.07 8.69 -11.01
N ASP A 55 -14.87 8.55 -12.31
CA ASP A 55 -15.64 9.28 -13.33
C ASP A 55 -17.12 8.89 -13.32
N VAL A 56 -17.41 7.60 -13.10
CA VAL A 56 -18.79 7.12 -12.95
C VAL A 56 -19.45 7.71 -11.71
N VAL A 57 -18.75 7.78 -10.58
CA VAL A 57 -19.27 8.38 -9.34
C VAL A 57 -19.54 9.87 -9.55
N LEU A 58 -18.56 10.64 -10.02
CA LEU A 58 -18.68 12.09 -10.24
C LEU A 58 -19.88 12.44 -11.14
N ARG A 59 -20.07 11.70 -12.24
CA ARG A 59 -21.21 11.90 -13.14
C ARG A 59 -22.56 11.58 -12.49
N LYS A 60 -22.61 10.62 -11.56
CA LYS A 60 -23.84 10.21 -10.87
C LYS A 60 -24.15 11.04 -9.63
N LEU A 61 -23.16 11.74 -9.07
CA LEU A 61 -23.33 12.50 -7.83
C LEU A 61 -24.51 13.49 -7.87
N PRO A 62 -24.70 14.35 -8.90
CA PRO A 62 -25.77 15.34 -8.89
C PRO A 62 -27.17 14.73 -8.72
N SER A 63 -27.44 13.58 -9.37
CA SER A 63 -28.73 12.90 -9.26
C SER A 63 -28.86 12.10 -7.96
N GLN A 64 -27.79 11.48 -7.47
CA GLN A 64 -27.80 10.72 -6.21
C GLN A 64 -27.91 11.61 -4.97
N THR A 65 -27.48 12.87 -5.10
CA THR A 65 -27.42 13.84 -4.00
C THR A 65 -28.43 14.98 -4.16
N GLN A 66 -29.46 14.83 -4.99
CA GLN A 66 -30.48 15.86 -5.21
C GLN A 66 -31.16 16.33 -3.91
N ARG A 67 -31.18 15.49 -2.87
CA ARG A 67 -31.69 15.83 -1.52
C ARG A 67 -30.70 16.59 -0.65
N LEU A 68 -29.42 16.57 -1.01
CA LEU A 68 -28.38 17.38 -0.39
C LEU A 68 -28.41 18.77 -1.02
N GLY A 69 -28.22 19.81 -0.21
CA GLY A 69 -28.05 21.18 -0.72
C GLY A 69 -26.80 21.30 -1.59
N GLU A 70 -26.76 22.28 -2.49
CA GLU A 70 -25.68 22.49 -3.47
C GLU A 70 -24.28 22.52 -2.83
N SER A 71 -24.15 23.14 -1.65
CA SER A 71 -22.88 23.19 -0.91
C SER A 71 -22.36 21.80 -0.54
N GLU A 72 -23.24 20.88 -0.18
CA GLU A 72 -22.85 19.52 0.23
C GLU A 72 -22.54 18.65 -1.00
N GLN A 73 -23.27 18.84 -2.10
CA GLN A 73 -22.95 18.21 -3.38
C GLN A 73 -21.56 18.63 -3.86
N TYR A 74 -21.25 19.93 -3.82
CA TYR A 74 -19.94 20.46 -4.17
C TYR A 74 -18.83 19.87 -3.28
N ARG A 75 -19.05 19.80 -1.96
CA ARG A 75 -18.10 19.20 -1.00
C ARG A 75 -17.80 17.74 -1.34
N LEU A 76 -18.82 16.96 -1.67
CA LEU A 76 -18.66 15.55 -2.03
C LEU A 76 -17.95 15.38 -3.38
N SER A 77 -18.32 16.15 -4.40
CA SER A 77 -17.62 16.12 -5.69
C SER A 77 -16.13 16.43 -5.55
N LYS A 78 -15.81 17.51 -4.80
CA LYS A 78 -14.43 17.89 -4.51
C LYS A 78 -13.65 16.79 -3.78
N LEU A 79 -14.28 16.14 -2.79
CA LEU A 79 -13.67 15.01 -2.09
C LEU A 79 -13.30 13.86 -3.04
N ILE A 80 -14.20 13.50 -3.96
CA ILE A 80 -13.99 12.42 -4.93
C ILE A 80 -12.89 12.79 -5.93
N ASP A 81 -12.84 14.04 -6.39
CA ASP A 81 -11.74 14.55 -7.24
C ASP A 81 -10.39 14.50 -6.51
N ASP A 82 -10.35 14.91 -5.24
CA ASP A 82 -9.13 14.89 -4.44
C ASP A 82 -8.64 13.43 -4.22
N GLU A 83 -9.56 12.48 -3.98
CA GLU A 83 -9.23 11.05 -3.93
C GLU A 83 -8.71 10.52 -5.26
N LYS A 84 -9.33 10.90 -6.38
CA LYS A 84 -8.90 10.53 -7.73
C LYS A 84 -7.48 10.99 -8.00
N LEU A 85 -7.17 12.24 -7.64
CA LEU A 85 -5.85 12.82 -7.80
C LEU A 85 -4.80 12.02 -7.00
N ARG A 86 -5.05 11.78 -5.70
CA ARG A 86 -4.15 11.00 -4.84
C ARG A 86 -3.94 9.56 -5.33
N PHE A 87 -4.99 8.90 -5.83
CA PHE A 87 -4.86 7.58 -6.41
C PHE A 87 -4.00 7.61 -7.68
N LYS A 88 -4.22 8.61 -8.56
CA LYS A 88 -3.48 8.75 -9.81
C LYS A 88 -1.99 9.04 -9.58
N SER A 89 -1.65 9.97 -8.68
CA SER A 89 -0.28 10.42 -8.45
C SER A 89 0.51 9.52 -7.49
N GLU A 90 -0.13 9.04 -6.42
CA GLU A 90 0.57 8.42 -5.29
C GLU A 90 0.16 6.96 -5.04
N GLY A 91 -0.84 6.44 -5.77
CA GLY A 91 -1.39 5.10 -5.55
C GLY A 91 -2.17 4.96 -4.24
N LEU A 92 -2.61 6.07 -3.63
CA LEU A 92 -3.39 6.04 -2.40
C LEU A 92 -4.84 5.64 -2.70
N ILE A 93 -5.35 4.63 -2.00
CA ILE A 93 -6.70 4.12 -2.24
C ILE A 93 -7.78 5.09 -1.73
N PRO A 94 -8.95 5.16 -2.41
CA PRO A 94 -10.08 5.95 -1.93
C PRO A 94 -10.79 5.28 -0.75
N TRP A 95 -11.24 6.07 0.22
CA TRP A 95 -11.89 5.60 1.45
C TRP A 95 -13.36 6.04 1.55
N SER A 96 -13.75 7.05 0.77
CA SER A 96 -15.11 7.58 0.71
C SER A 96 -16.13 6.49 0.38
N LEU A 97 -17.33 6.60 0.95
CA LEU A 97 -18.41 5.64 0.78
C LEU A 97 -18.73 5.37 -0.70
N PRO A 98 -18.87 6.38 -1.59
CA PRO A 98 -19.18 6.14 -3.01
C PRO A 98 -18.12 5.31 -3.74
N MET A 99 -16.87 5.37 -3.30
CA MET A 99 -15.75 4.65 -3.94
C MET A 99 -15.52 3.23 -3.42
N ARG A 100 -16.15 2.83 -2.31
CA ARG A 100 -15.94 1.49 -1.69
C ARG A 100 -16.20 0.32 -2.63
N PRO A 101 -17.26 0.30 -3.48
CA PRO A 101 -17.46 -0.81 -4.41
C PRO A 101 -16.30 -0.99 -5.40
N TYR A 102 -15.75 0.11 -5.90
CA TYR A 102 -14.60 0.10 -6.81
C TYR A 102 -13.31 -0.29 -6.09
N LEU A 103 -13.12 0.14 -4.84
CA LEU A 103 -12.01 -0.32 -4.00
C LEU A 103 -12.05 -1.84 -3.75
N ASP A 104 -13.23 -2.37 -3.44
CA ASP A 104 -13.39 -3.81 -3.21
C ASP A 104 -13.05 -4.61 -4.48
N GLN A 105 -13.45 -4.12 -5.67
CA GLN A 105 -13.08 -4.72 -6.96
C GLN A 105 -11.57 -4.64 -7.20
N TYR A 106 -10.98 -3.45 -7.08
CA TYR A 106 -9.55 -3.22 -7.24
C TYR A 106 -8.73 -4.18 -6.37
N ARG A 107 -9.05 -4.31 -5.09
CA ARG A 107 -8.33 -5.19 -4.16
C ARG A 107 -8.46 -6.67 -4.53
N ARG A 108 -9.63 -7.12 -4.98
CA ARG A 108 -9.82 -8.50 -5.47
C ARG A 108 -8.94 -8.77 -6.68
N THR A 109 -8.92 -7.87 -7.66
CA THR A 109 -8.10 -8.01 -8.87
C THR A 109 -6.61 -8.01 -8.54
N MET A 110 -6.16 -7.10 -7.67
CA MET A 110 -4.77 -7.04 -7.21
C MET A 110 -4.35 -8.32 -6.48
N SER A 111 -5.16 -8.82 -5.54
CA SER A 111 -4.90 -10.08 -4.84
C SER A 111 -4.78 -11.25 -5.82
N LYS A 112 -5.76 -11.39 -6.73
CA LYS A 112 -5.77 -12.46 -7.74
C LYS A 112 -4.53 -12.40 -8.64
N ALA A 113 -4.11 -11.21 -9.05
CA ALA A 113 -2.92 -11.02 -9.88
C ALA A 113 -1.64 -11.43 -9.12
N GLN A 114 -1.49 -10.99 -7.86
CA GLN A 114 -0.36 -11.36 -7.01
C GLN A 114 -0.31 -12.86 -6.72
N ASP A 115 -1.44 -13.48 -6.37
CA ASP A 115 -1.51 -14.92 -6.10
C ASP A 115 -1.16 -15.76 -7.33
N ARG A 116 -1.58 -15.31 -8.52
CA ARG A 116 -1.21 -15.98 -9.78
C ARG A 116 0.29 -15.90 -10.03
N LEU A 117 0.88 -14.71 -9.86
CA LEU A 117 2.31 -14.52 -10.06
C LEU A 117 3.12 -15.39 -9.08
N ARG A 118 2.79 -15.33 -7.78
CA ARG A 118 3.45 -16.11 -6.73
C ARG A 118 3.49 -17.60 -7.05
N ARG A 119 2.36 -18.21 -7.43
CA ARG A 119 2.31 -19.65 -7.75
C ARG A 119 3.27 -20.07 -8.86
N VAL A 120 3.44 -19.24 -9.89
CA VAL A 120 4.37 -19.54 -10.99
C VAL A 120 5.81 -19.42 -10.51
N TYR A 121 6.14 -18.35 -9.78
CA TYR A 121 7.48 -18.17 -9.22
C TYR A 121 7.83 -19.23 -8.16
N ASP A 122 6.93 -19.58 -7.26
CA ASP A 122 7.14 -20.63 -6.26
C ASP A 122 7.47 -21.97 -6.91
N THR A 123 6.82 -22.27 -8.04
CA THR A 123 7.10 -23.48 -8.83
C THR A 123 8.50 -23.42 -9.45
N ALA A 124 8.86 -22.29 -10.07
CA ALA A 124 10.17 -22.10 -10.69
C ALA A 124 11.32 -22.11 -9.66
N ILE A 125 11.15 -21.43 -8.52
CA ILE A 125 12.10 -21.40 -7.41
C ILE A 125 12.30 -22.81 -6.86
N LYS A 126 11.21 -23.57 -6.66
CA LYS A 126 11.28 -24.96 -6.21
C LYS A 126 12.06 -25.83 -7.20
N GLN A 127 11.82 -25.69 -8.50
CA GLN A 127 12.54 -26.45 -9.54
C GLN A 127 14.04 -26.13 -9.52
N ALA A 128 14.42 -24.85 -9.49
CA ALA A 128 15.82 -24.42 -9.40
C ALA A 128 16.50 -24.95 -8.12
N THR A 129 15.80 -24.89 -6.98
CA THR A 129 16.31 -25.44 -5.71
C THR A 129 16.54 -26.96 -5.81
N GLN A 130 15.62 -27.69 -6.44
CA GLN A 130 15.71 -29.15 -6.61
C GLN A 130 16.82 -29.57 -7.59
N SER A 131 17.17 -28.74 -8.57
CA SER A 131 18.30 -28.98 -9.47
C SER A 131 19.65 -28.57 -8.88
N GLY A 132 19.68 -28.01 -7.65
CA GLY A 132 20.90 -27.49 -7.03
C GLY A 132 21.31 -26.11 -7.54
N ASP A 133 20.48 -25.47 -8.37
CA ASP A 133 20.72 -24.14 -8.91
C ASP A 133 20.21 -23.05 -7.93
N THR A 134 20.98 -22.87 -6.86
CA THR A 134 20.67 -21.91 -5.79
C THR A 134 20.74 -20.46 -6.27
N ASN A 135 21.65 -20.14 -7.19
CA ASN A 135 21.76 -18.80 -7.78
C ASN A 135 20.49 -18.42 -8.54
N GLN A 136 19.95 -19.33 -9.36
CA GLN A 136 18.71 -19.06 -10.09
C GLN A 136 17.51 -18.94 -9.15
N ALA A 137 17.45 -19.74 -8.09
CA ALA A 137 16.40 -19.63 -7.07
C ALA A 137 16.42 -18.24 -6.40
N ASP A 138 17.59 -17.72 -6.05
CA ASP A 138 17.76 -16.39 -5.44
C ASP A 138 17.38 -15.26 -6.41
N ILE A 139 17.76 -15.36 -7.70
CA ILE A 139 17.37 -14.40 -8.74
C ILE A 139 15.84 -14.34 -8.89
N LEU A 140 15.19 -15.51 -8.98
CA LEU A 140 13.74 -15.60 -9.10
C LEU A 140 13.02 -15.05 -7.86
N LEU A 141 13.54 -15.32 -6.67
CA LEU A 141 12.99 -14.79 -5.42
C LEU A 141 13.10 -13.26 -5.39
N ALA A 142 14.27 -12.71 -5.71
CA ALA A 142 14.50 -11.27 -5.75
C ALA A 142 13.60 -10.57 -6.78
N GLU A 143 13.41 -11.17 -7.97
CA GLU A 143 12.51 -10.65 -8.99
C GLU A 143 11.05 -10.65 -8.53
N LEU A 144 10.59 -11.74 -7.91
CA LEU A 144 9.24 -11.83 -7.34
C LEU A 144 9.02 -10.75 -6.29
N GLU A 145 9.91 -10.65 -5.30
CA GLU A 145 9.84 -9.70 -4.20
C GLU A 145 9.89 -8.24 -4.69
N GLY A 146 10.74 -7.95 -5.68
CA GLY A 146 10.79 -6.65 -6.33
C GLY A 146 9.48 -6.30 -7.06
N THR A 147 8.87 -7.28 -7.72
CA THR A 147 7.66 -7.10 -8.53
C THR A 147 6.40 -6.84 -7.68
N ILE A 148 6.27 -7.52 -6.53
CA ILE A 148 5.10 -7.38 -5.63
C ILE A 148 5.45 -6.63 -4.35
N LYS A 149 6.50 -5.80 -4.40
CA LYS A 149 6.94 -4.97 -3.29
C LYS A 149 5.76 -4.21 -2.68
N PRO A 150 5.51 -4.34 -1.36
CA PRO A 150 4.42 -3.63 -0.72
C PRO A 150 4.54 -2.11 -0.89
N GLN A 151 3.41 -1.47 -1.21
CA GLN A 151 3.32 -0.03 -1.43
C GLN A 151 2.48 0.63 -0.34
N VAL A 152 2.81 1.86 0.04
CA VAL A 152 1.97 2.64 0.96
C VAL A 152 0.70 3.07 0.22
N VAL A 153 -0.45 2.56 0.66
CA VAL A 153 -1.78 2.81 0.09
C VAL A 153 -2.64 3.76 0.91
N ALA A 154 -2.27 4.02 2.17
CA ALA A 154 -2.90 5.06 2.98
C ALA A 154 -1.96 5.55 4.09
N VAL A 155 -2.23 6.75 4.59
CA VAL A 155 -1.54 7.33 5.74
C VAL A 155 -2.58 7.92 6.68
N TRP A 156 -2.50 7.53 7.96
CA TRP A 156 -3.47 7.92 8.98
C TRP A 156 -2.77 8.49 10.20
N ARG A 157 -3.30 9.56 10.79
CA ARG A 157 -3.00 9.96 12.16
C ARG A 157 -3.91 9.16 13.10
N HIS A 158 -3.37 8.11 13.69
CA HIS A 158 -4.06 7.19 14.59
C HIS A 158 -3.91 7.63 16.05
N ASN A 159 -5.03 7.70 16.78
CA ASN A 159 -5.07 8.08 18.18
C ASN A 159 -5.83 7.03 19.02
N ALA A 160 -5.16 6.49 20.04
CA ALA A 160 -5.69 5.54 21.03
C ALA A 160 -5.58 6.08 22.47
N GLY A 161 -5.78 7.39 22.65
CA GLY A 161 -5.90 8.05 23.97
C GLY A 161 -4.76 9.02 24.33
N ARG A 162 -3.56 8.89 23.76
CA ARG A 162 -2.44 9.83 23.99
C ARG A 162 -1.70 10.14 22.70
N GLY A 163 -1.89 11.35 22.16
CA GLY A 163 -1.14 11.92 21.03
C GLY A 163 -1.25 11.11 19.74
N GLY A 164 -2.01 11.62 18.75
CA GLY A 164 -2.14 10.93 17.46
C GLY A 164 -0.79 10.74 16.77
N ARG A 165 -0.49 9.52 16.32
CA ARG A 165 0.75 9.19 15.59
C ARG A 165 0.44 8.87 14.15
N ARG A 166 1.31 9.30 13.24
CA ARG A 166 1.25 8.94 11.82
C ARG A 166 1.51 7.44 11.66
N LYS A 167 0.72 6.78 10.82
CA LYS A 167 0.78 5.35 10.50
C LYS A 167 0.64 5.15 8.99
N LEU A 168 1.58 4.40 8.43
CA LEU A 168 1.58 4.00 7.02
C LEU A 168 0.86 2.67 6.88
N PHE A 169 -0.07 2.57 5.94
CA PHE A 169 -0.79 1.33 5.64
C PHE A 169 -0.28 0.81 4.31
N TYR A 170 0.28 -0.40 4.32
CA TYR A 170 0.86 -1.04 3.13
C TYR A 170 -0.16 -1.93 2.43
N SER A 171 -0.03 -2.07 1.11
CA SER A 171 -0.92 -2.86 0.24
C SER A 171 -1.03 -4.34 0.65
N ASN A 172 -0.02 -4.87 1.35
CA ASN A 172 0.00 -6.22 1.90
C ASN A 172 -0.65 -6.33 3.29
N GLY A 173 -1.39 -5.30 3.73
CA GLY A 173 -2.10 -5.32 5.01
C GLY A 173 -1.21 -5.03 6.22
N LYS A 174 0.03 -4.54 6.04
CA LYS A 174 0.93 -4.20 7.17
C LYS A 174 0.86 -2.72 7.58
N ILE A 175 1.20 -2.44 8.82
CA ILE A 175 1.20 -1.08 9.38
C ILE A 175 2.61 -0.64 9.78
N SER A 176 2.97 0.59 9.43
CA SER A 176 4.23 1.29 9.69
C SER A 176 5.40 0.83 8.83
N GLU A 177 5.60 -0.49 8.68
CA GLU A 177 6.65 -1.10 7.85
C GLU A 177 6.05 -2.27 7.04
N PRO A 178 6.61 -2.61 5.86
CA PRO A 178 6.07 -3.62 4.96
C PRO A 178 6.16 -5.07 5.50
N ASP A 179 7.03 -5.32 6.47
CA ASP A 179 7.28 -6.61 7.12
C ASP A 179 6.84 -6.64 8.60
N ALA A 180 6.33 -5.51 9.12
CA ALA A 180 5.88 -5.39 10.51
C ALA A 180 4.88 -6.48 10.93
N ALA A 181 4.89 -6.78 12.22
CA ALA A 181 3.92 -7.70 12.82
C ALA A 181 2.49 -7.11 12.89
N ASN A 182 2.37 -5.78 12.85
CA ASN A 182 1.10 -5.05 12.92
C ASN A 182 0.34 -5.11 11.59
N GLN A 183 -0.97 -5.27 11.64
CA GLN A 183 -1.80 -5.54 10.46
C GLN A 183 -3.04 -4.66 10.41
N TRP A 184 -3.52 -4.38 9.20
CA TRP A 184 -4.81 -3.74 8.95
C TRP A 184 -5.61 -4.55 7.94
N THR A 185 -6.93 -4.58 8.11
CA THR A 185 -7.86 -5.05 7.08
C THR A 185 -9.03 -4.07 6.97
N PHE A 186 -9.54 -3.91 5.75
CA PHE A 186 -10.71 -3.08 5.49
C PHE A 186 -11.75 -3.91 4.74
N GLN A 187 -13.02 -3.80 5.12
CA GLN A 187 -14.12 -4.41 4.40
C GLN A 187 -15.41 -3.64 4.63
N ARG A 188 -16.05 -3.16 3.55
CA ARG A 188 -17.37 -2.50 3.60
C ARG A 188 -17.44 -1.38 4.66
N GLY A 189 -16.43 -0.53 4.73
CA GLY A 189 -16.38 0.57 5.71
C GLY A 189 -15.88 0.20 7.10
N ASN A 190 -15.65 -1.08 7.39
CA ASN A 190 -15.09 -1.54 8.65
C ASN A 190 -13.57 -1.68 8.52
N LEU A 191 -12.84 -1.03 9.41
CA LEU A 191 -11.39 -1.09 9.52
C LEU A 191 -11.02 -1.85 10.79
N LEU A 192 -10.29 -2.95 10.65
CA LEU A 192 -9.69 -3.69 11.75
C LEU A 192 -8.20 -3.40 11.79
N LEU A 193 -7.70 -2.87 12.91
CA LEU A 193 -6.27 -2.72 13.17
C LEU A 193 -5.85 -3.75 14.22
N VAL A 194 -4.76 -4.44 13.97
CA VAL A 194 -4.19 -5.45 14.87
C VAL A 194 -2.78 -5.02 15.24
N TRP A 195 -2.60 -4.58 16.49
CA TRP A 195 -1.32 -4.17 17.05
C TRP A 195 -0.76 -5.29 17.93
N LYS A 196 0.36 -5.89 17.52
CA LYS A 196 1.00 -6.95 18.30
C LYS A 196 1.63 -6.35 19.56
N ASP A 197 1.22 -6.87 20.71
CA ASP A 197 1.66 -6.42 22.02
C ASP A 197 1.43 -7.56 23.03
N PRO A 198 2.48 -8.09 23.69
CA PRO A 198 2.33 -9.18 24.66
C PRO A 198 1.49 -8.78 25.88
N LYS A 199 1.30 -7.48 26.16
CA LYS A 199 0.46 -6.98 27.25
C LYS A 199 -1.02 -6.85 26.88
N ALA A 200 -1.36 -7.01 25.60
CA ALA A 200 -2.73 -6.97 25.13
C ALA A 200 -3.46 -8.31 25.37
N PRO A 201 -4.77 -8.30 25.61
CA PRO A 201 -5.56 -9.53 25.68
C PRO A 201 -5.39 -10.38 24.41
N GLY A 202 -4.86 -11.60 24.57
CA GLY A 202 -4.57 -12.51 23.45
C GLY A 202 -3.37 -12.09 22.58
N GLY A 203 -2.44 -11.30 23.11
CA GLY A 203 -1.19 -10.91 22.45
C GLY A 203 -1.33 -9.87 21.33
N ALA A 204 -2.51 -9.26 21.18
CA ALA A 204 -2.71 -8.14 20.26
C ALA A 204 -3.88 -7.22 20.64
N TRP A 205 -3.70 -5.91 20.50
CA TRP A 205 -4.82 -4.95 20.49
C TRP A 205 -5.55 -5.04 19.16
N LYS A 206 -6.87 -5.19 19.19
CA LYS A 206 -7.74 -5.29 18.02
C LYS A 206 -8.69 -4.10 18.02
N ASP A 207 -8.37 -3.08 17.23
CA ASP A 207 -9.19 -1.89 17.10
C ASP A 207 -10.23 -2.13 16.01
N ARG A 208 -11.51 -2.15 16.39
CA ARG A 208 -12.62 -2.27 15.45
C ARG A 208 -13.18 -0.88 15.19
N CYS A 209 -12.93 -0.38 13.99
CA CYS A 209 -13.26 0.98 13.59
C CYS A 209 -14.23 0.99 12.40
N LYS A 210 -15.02 2.07 12.31
CA LYS A 210 -15.84 2.39 11.14
C LYS A 210 -15.27 3.64 10.49
N VAL A 211 -14.97 3.55 9.21
CA VAL A 211 -14.56 4.68 8.37
C VAL A 211 -15.81 5.51 8.05
N ALA A 212 -15.73 6.82 8.28
CA ALA A 212 -16.80 7.76 7.95
C ALA A 212 -17.09 7.77 6.44
N ASP A 213 -18.26 8.29 6.07
CA ASP A 213 -18.71 8.24 4.67
C ASP A 213 -17.87 9.15 3.75
N ASP A 214 -17.24 10.18 4.31
CA ASP A 214 -16.24 11.00 3.61
C ASP A 214 -14.87 10.31 3.45
N GLY A 215 -14.64 9.16 4.11
CA GLY A 215 -13.36 8.48 4.05
C GLY A 215 -12.21 9.19 4.76
N LEU A 216 -12.45 10.34 5.41
CA LEU A 216 -11.40 11.18 6.01
C LEU A 216 -11.16 10.87 7.48
N THR A 217 -12.10 10.20 8.14
CA THR A 217 -11.97 9.79 9.53
C THR A 217 -12.39 8.36 9.77
N TYR A 218 -11.93 7.76 10.86
CA TYR A 218 -12.53 6.57 11.42
C TYR A 218 -12.67 6.66 12.93
N LEU A 219 -13.67 5.97 13.47
CA LEU A 219 -13.94 5.90 14.91
C LEU A 219 -14.15 4.45 15.32
N GLY A 220 -13.68 4.07 16.50
CA GLY A 220 -13.76 2.69 16.95
C GLY A 220 -13.42 2.49 18.42
N ARG A 221 -13.31 1.22 18.80
CA ARG A 221 -12.83 0.79 20.12
C ARG A 221 -11.98 -0.47 20.03
N ASN A 222 -11.09 -0.64 21.00
CA ASN A 222 -10.36 -1.90 21.19
C ASN A 222 -11.08 -2.83 22.19
N GLN A 223 -10.48 -3.98 22.51
CA GLN A 223 -11.10 -4.98 23.41
C GLN A 223 -11.27 -4.50 24.86
N ARG A 224 -10.63 -3.40 25.27
CA ARG A 224 -10.80 -2.77 26.59
C ARG A 224 -11.74 -1.57 26.56
N GLY A 225 -12.40 -1.33 25.43
CA GLY A 225 -13.30 -0.20 25.26
C GLY A 225 -12.59 1.14 25.07
N THR A 226 -11.25 1.17 24.98
CA THR A 226 -10.49 2.39 24.67
C THR A 226 -10.99 2.97 23.35
N LYS A 227 -11.35 4.26 23.36
CA LYS A 227 -11.80 4.96 22.15
C LYS A 227 -10.63 5.14 21.18
N ILE A 228 -10.90 4.85 19.91
CA ILE A 228 -9.95 4.97 18.81
C ILE A 228 -10.47 6.00 17.82
N ARG A 229 -9.60 6.88 17.34
CA ARG A 229 -9.87 7.82 16.25
C ARG A 229 -8.75 7.81 15.24
N GLY A 230 -9.09 7.92 13.97
CA GLY A 230 -8.16 8.18 12.88
C GLY A 230 -8.56 9.38 12.06
N GLU A 231 -7.55 10.11 11.58
CA GLU A 231 -7.69 11.19 10.60
C GLU A 231 -6.79 10.87 9.42
N TYR A 232 -7.34 10.90 8.21
CA TYR A 232 -6.56 10.68 6.99
C TYR A 232 -5.59 11.85 6.82
N VAL A 233 -4.34 11.54 6.48
CA VAL A 233 -3.33 12.56 6.21
C VAL A 233 -2.65 12.23 4.89
N THR A 234 -2.24 13.24 4.14
CA THR A 234 -1.49 13.05 2.90
C THR A 234 -0.05 12.62 3.19
N LYS A 235 0.66 12.16 2.15
CA LYS A 235 2.07 11.79 2.28
C LYS A 235 2.96 12.99 2.60
#